data_AF-A0A7W9YFQ8-F1
#
_entry.id   AF-A0A7W9YFQ8-F1
#
_cell.length_a   1.000
_cell.length_b   1.000
_cell.length_c   1.000
_cell.angle_alpha   90.00
_cell.angle_beta   90.00
_cell.angle_gamma   90.00
#
_symmetry.space_group_name_H-M   'P 1'
#
loop_
_entity.id
_entity.type
_entity.pdbx_description
1 polymer ?
#
loop_
_entity_poly.entity_id
_entity_poly.type
_entity_poly.pdbx_seq_one_letter_code
_entity_poly.pdbx_strand_id
1 'polypeptide(L)'
;MRETLPTPLRITRILLFVLTAVVGLQVIGGLLIFDMGPELLGLLVWTALPGIAALFLALRIPRGGRWILAAILVLQVFLLLFALGRIGNGDPQGLTNLLFPVLITVFVLQKSSRAFLTSGSSLHR
;
A
#
# COMPACT_ATOMS: atom_id res chain seq x y z
N MET A 1 -16.78 9.56 -20.76
CA MET A 1 -16.82 10.34 -19.50
C MET A 1 -15.85 9.69 -18.52
N ARG A 2 -14.88 10.41 -17.94
CA ARG A 2 -14.07 9.86 -16.85
C ARG A 2 -14.97 9.83 -15.62
N GLU A 3 -15.44 8.66 -15.20
CA GLU A 3 -16.14 8.55 -13.92
C GLU A 3 -15.25 9.14 -12.82
N THR A 4 -15.78 10.07 -12.05
CA THR A 4 -15.07 10.68 -10.93
C THR A 4 -14.86 9.60 -9.88
N LEU A 5 -13.59 9.35 -9.52
CA LEU A 5 -13.25 8.39 -8.47
C LEU A 5 -14.05 8.71 -7.19
N PRO A 6 -14.78 7.73 -6.61
CA PRO A 6 -15.45 7.89 -5.34
C PRO A 6 -14.48 8.43 -4.28
N THR A 7 -14.92 9.37 -3.45
CA THR A 7 -14.07 10.01 -2.42
C THR A 7 -13.30 9.01 -1.57
N PRO A 8 -13.90 7.91 -1.06
CA PRO A 8 -13.16 6.92 -0.27
C PRO A 8 -12.04 6.24 -1.06
N LEU A 9 -12.29 5.91 -2.32
CA LEU A 9 -11.27 5.30 -3.19
C LEU A 9 -10.18 6.30 -3.58
N ARG A 10 -10.52 7.59 -3.68
CA ARG A 10 -9.53 8.67 -3.82
C ARG A 10 -8.63 8.76 -2.58
N ILE A 11 -9.21 8.66 -1.39
CA ILE A 11 -8.44 8.62 -0.12
C ILE A 11 -7.53 7.39 -0.10
N THR A 12 -8.04 6.20 -0.42
CA THR A 12 -7.22 4.97 -0.58
C THR A 12 -6.04 5.21 -1.51
N ARG A 13 -6.27 5.82 -2.67
CA ARG A 13 -5.22 6.13 -3.64
C ARG A 13 -4.17 7.08 -3.08
N ILE A 14 -4.58 8.14 -2.37
CA ILE A 14 -3.67 9.09 -1.72
C ILE A 14 -2.85 8.38 -0.64
N LEU A 15 -3.49 7.56 0.21
CA LEU A 15 -2.81 6.82 1.27
C LEU A 15 -1.76 5.85 0.72
N LEU A 16 -2.01 5.20 -0.42
CA LEU A 16 -1.01 4.36 -1.10
C LEU A 16 0.20 5.17 -1.59
N PHE A 17 -0.01 6.39 -2.10
CA PHE A 17 1.10 7.29 -2.45
C PHE A 17 1.86 7.76 -1.21
N VAL A 18 1.17 8.09 -0.12
CA VAL A 18 1.82 8.46 1.14
C VAL A 18 2.64 7.30 1.70
N LEU A 19 2.09 6.09 1.70
CA LEU A 19 2.83 4.88 2.09
C LEU A 19 4.08 4.69 1.23
N THR A 20 3.97 4.88 -0.09
CA THR A 20 5.11 4.84 -1.02
C THR A 20 6.17 5.86 -0.62
N ALA A 21 5.77 7.11 -0.36
CA ALA A 21 6.69 8.18 0.02
C ALA A 21 7.38 7.88 1.36
N VAL A 22 6.64 7.40 2.36
CA VAL A 22 7.19 7.01 3.67
C VAL A 22 8.21 5.88 3.55
N VAL A 23 7.94 4.87 2.72
CA VAL A 23 8.90 3.80 2.43
C VAL A 23 10.12 4.35 1.67
N GLY A 24 9.89 5.22 0.67
CA GLY A 24 10.97 5.86 -0.09
C GLY A 24 11.89 6.69 0.81
N LEU A 25 11.35 7.46 1.75
CA LEU A 25 12.13 8.23 2.73
C LEU A 25 12.94 7.33 3.65
N GLN A 26 12.39 6.18 4.08
CA GLN A 26 13.16 5.20 4.86
C GLN A 26 14.32 4.63 4.06
N VAL A 27 14.10 4.28 2.78
CA VAL A 27 15.15 3.74 1.91
C VAL A 27 16.24 4.79 1.64
N ILE A 28 15.85 6.00 1.29
CA ILE A 28 16.79 7.11 1.05
C ILE A 28 17.56 7.44 2.32
N GLY A 29 16.88 7.55 3.46
CA GLY A 29 17.52 7.77 4.77
C GLY A 29 18.54 6.67 5.10
N GLY A 30 18.20 5.41 4.82
CA GLY A 30 19.12 4.29 5.00
C GLY A 30 20.39 4.42 4.15
N LEU A 31 20.26 4.81 2.87
CA LEU A 31 21.40 5.02 1.97
C LEU A 31 22.28 6.22 2.36
N LEU A 32 21.70 7.22 3.05
CA LEU A 32 22.43 8.43 3.45
C LEU A 32 23.14 8.29 4.79
N ILE A 33 22.64 7.44 5.69
CA ILE A 33 23.11 7.33 7.07
C ILE A 33 24.09 6.17 7.25
N PHE A 34 23.90 5.06 6.53
CA PHE A 34 24.67 3.84 6.73
C PHE A 34 25.64 3.59 5.58
N ASP A 35 26.75 2.92 5.90
CA ASP A 35 27.74 2.52 4.89
C ASP A 35 27.15 1.55 3.88
N MET A 36 27.44 1.79 2.60
CA MET A 36 26.92 0.97 1.51
C MET A 36 27.64 -0.39 1.47
N GLY A 37 26.97 -1.40 2.04
CA GLY A 37 27.34 -2.82 1.94
C GLY A 37 26.25 -3.67 1.27
N PRO A 38 26.58 -4.86 0.77
CA PRO A 38 25.62 -5.76 0.12
C PRO A 38 24.47 -6.16 1.05
N GLU A 39 24.71 -6.30 2.35
CA GLU A 39 23.69 -6.59 3.36
C GLU A 39 22.68 -5.44 3.46
N LEU A 40 23.16 -4.19 3.52
CA LEU A 40 22.30 -3.01 3.54
C LEU A 40 21.45 -2.92 2.27
N LEU A 41 22.07 -3.12 1.10
CA LEU A 41 21.35 -3.08 -0.18
C LEU A 41 20.24 -4.14 -0.22
N GLY A 42 20.52 -5.37 0.23
CA GLY A 42 19.51 -6.42 0.33
C GLY A 42 18.34 -6.03 1.23
N LEU A 43 18.64 -5.47 2.41
CA LEU A 43 17.62 -5.00 3.35
C LEU A 43 16.78 -3.85 2.77
N LEU A 44 17.40 -2.91 2.09
CA LEU A 44 16.73 -1.76 1.50
C LEU A 44 15.85 -2.15 0.31
N VAL A 45 16.31 -3.09 -0.53
CA VAL A 45 15.49 -3.68 -1.60
C VAL A 45 14.26 -4.37 -1.01
N TRP A 46 14.44 -5.19 0.03
CA TRP A 46 13.34 -5.84 0.73
C TRP A 46 12.34 -4.82 1.31
N THR A 47 12.86 -3.76 1.94
CA THR A 47 12.07 -2.66 2.51
C THR A 47 11.30 -1.88 1.44
N ALA A 48 11.85 -1.76 0.23
CA ALA A 48 11.21 -1.03 -0.87
C ALA A 48 10.02 -1.77 -1.50
N LEU A 49 9.97 -3.10 -1.41
CA LEU A 49 8.94 -3.92 -2.11
C LEU A 49 7.50 -3.48 -1.83
N PRO A 50 7.07 -3.26 -0.57
CA PRO A 50 5.70 -2.86 -0.30
C PRO A 50 5.40 -1.45 -0.80
N GLY A 51 6.39 -0.55 -0.78
CA GLY A 51 6.26 0.80 -1.33
C GLY A 51 6.07 0.79 -2.86
N ILE A 52 6.85 -0.03 -3.57
CA ILE A 52 6.70 -0.20 -5.03
C ILE A 52 5.33 -0.80 -5.37
N ALA A 53 4.90 -1.81 -4.61
CA ALA A 53 3.57 -2.41 -4.78
C ALA A 53 2.45 -1.37 -4.56
N ALA A 54 2.56 -0.56 -3.50
CA ALA A 54 1.61 0.51 -3.20
C ALA A 54 1.55 1.54 -4.33
N LEU A 55 2.70 1.98 -4.86
CA LEU A 55 2.79 2.91 -5.98
C LEU A 55 2.09 2.35 -7.22
N PHE A 56 2.41 1.10 -7.58
CA PHE A 56 1.82 0.43 -8.72
C PHE A 56 0.29 0.37 -8.61
N LEU A 57 -0.23 -0.01 -7.44
CA LEU A 57 -1.67 -0.07 -7.18
C LEU A 57 -2.31 1.33 -7.23
N ALA A 58 -1.67 2.35 -6.64
CA ALA A 58 -2.15 3.74 -6.68
C ALA A 58 -2.31 4.28 -8.10
N LEU A 59 -1.38 3.93 -9.00
CA LEU A 59 -1.42 4.27 -10.43
C LEU A 59 -2.47 3.46 -11.20
N ARG A 60 -2.83 2.27 -10.72
CA ARG A 60 -3.79 1.37 -11.37
C ARG A 60 -5.24 1.59 -10.93
N ILE A 61 -5.50 2.11 -9.72
CA ILE A 61 -6.86 2.38 -9.19
C ILE A 61 -7.82 3.05 -10.20
N PRO A 62 -7.43 4.09 -10.96
CA PRO A 62 -8.35 4.74 -11.91
C PRO A 62 -8.86 3.83 -13.03
N ARG A 63 -8.17 2.71 -13.31
CA ARG A 63 -8.59 1.72 -14.32
C ARG A 63 -9.71 0.80 -13.82
N GLY A 64 -9.97 0.78 -12.51
CA GLY A 64 -10.90 -0.16 -11.91
C GLY A 64 -10.45 -1.62 -12.05
N GLY A 65 -11.30 -2.54 -11.59
CA GLY A 65 -11.08 -3.98 -11.74
C GLY A 65 -11.01 -4.73 -10.42
N ARG A 66 -11.71 -5.86 -10.38
CA ARG A 66 -11.76 -6.79 -9.24
C ARG A 66 -10.38 -7.26 -8.79
N TRP A 67 -9.42 -7.38 -9.72
CA TRP A 67 -8.05 -7.76 -9.37
C TRP A 67 -7.35 -6.69 -8.53
N ILE A 68 -7.61 -5.39 -8.79
CA ILE A 68 -6.99 -4.28 -8.04
C ILE A 68 -7.47 -4.32 -6.60
N LEU A 69 -8.76 -4.54 -6.37
CA LEU A 69 -9.30 -4.71 -5.02
C LEU A 69 -8.60 -5.86 -4.29
N ALA A 70 -8.50 -7.04 -4.93
CA ALA A 70 -7.83 -8.19 -4.35
C ALA A 70 -6.35 -7.90 -4.03
N ALA A 71 -5.62 -7.27 -4.94
CA ALA A 71 -4.20 -6.94 -4.75
C ALA A 71 -3.98 -5.91 -3.63
N ILE A 72 -4.84 -4.89 -3.51
CA ILE A 72 -4.79 -3.95 -2.38
C ILE A 72 -4.97 -4.70 -1.07
N LEU A 73 -5.96 -5.59 -0.98
CA LEU A 73 -6.23 -6.36 0.23
C LEU A 73 -5.10 -7.31 0.58
N VAL A 74 -4.54 -8.03 -0.40
CA VAL A 74 -3.37 -8.91 -0.19
C VAL A 74 -2.19 -8.11 0.36
N LEU A 75 -1.88 -6.94 -0.22
CA LEU A 75 -0.83 -6.07 0.28
C LEU A 75 -1.13 -5.59 1.71
N GLN A 76 -2.37 -5.20 2.01
CA GLN A 76 -2.72 -4.73 3.35
C GLN A 76 -2.63 -5.86 4.39
N VAL A 77 -3.10 -7.07 4.07
CA VAL A 77 -2.97 -8.24 4.96
C VAL A 77 -1.50 -8.54 5.23
N PHE A 78 -0.66 -8.54 4.19
CA PHE A 78 0.78 -8.74 4.37
C PHE A 78 1.38 -7.68 5.31
N LEU A 79 1.07 -6.41 5.12
CA LEU A 79 1.57 -5.31 5.96
C LEU A 79 1.05 -5.40 7.40
N LEU A 80 -0.20 -5.79 7.61
CA LEU A 80 -0.78 -6.00 8.94
C LEU A 80 -0.07 -7.15 9.66
N LEU A 81 0.13 -8.29 8.99
CA LEU A 81 0.84 -9.43 9.56
C LEU A 81 2.29 -9.07 9.91
N PHE A 82 2.96 -8.31 9.04
CA PHE A 82 4.32 -7.82 9.30
C PHE A 82 4.37 -6.91 10.53
N ALA A 83 3.44 -5.95 10.63
CA ALA A 83 3.34 -5.05 11.77
C ALA A 83 3.03 -5.79 13.07
N LEU A 84 2.11 -6.76 13.04
CA LEU A 84 1.80 -7.63 14.18
C LEU A 84 3.02 -8.47 14.60
N GLY A 85 3.79 -8.98 13.63
CA GLY A 85 5.05 -9.67 13.89
C GLY A 85 6.05 -8.78 14.64
N ARG A 86 6.18 -7.51 14.26
CA ARG A 86 7.05 -6.55 14.97
C ARG A 86 6.56 -6.30 16.40
N ILE A 87 5.25 -6.13 16.61
CA ILE A 87 4.67 -6.00 17.95
C ILE A 87 4.99 -7.23 18.80
N GLY A 88 4.83 -8.44 18.24
CA GLY A 88 5.14 -9.70 18.94
C GLY A 88 6.62 -9.84 19.33
N ASN A 89 7.52 -9.17 18.61
CA ASN A 89 8.96 -9.11 18.93
C ASN A 89 9.33 -7.95 19.87
N GLY A 90 8.35 -7.24 20.44
CA GLY A 90 8.57 -6.13 21.36
C GLY A 90 8.96 -4.80 20.69
N ASP A 91 8.82 -4.70 19.35
CA ASP A 91 9.12 -3.47 18.62
C ASP A 91 7.89 -2.54 18.56
N PRO A 92 7.91 -1.39 19.27
CA PRO A 92 6.79 -0.46 19.31
C PRO A 92 6.48 0.18 17.95
N GLN A 93 7.41 0.20 16.99
CA GLN A 93 7.14 0.70 15.63
C GLN A 93 6.06 -0.12 14.92
N GLY A 94 5.86 -1.38 15.34
CA GLY A 94 4.78 -2.21 14.83
C GLY A 94 3.39 -1.57 14.99
N LEU A 95 3.15 -0.82 16.07
CA LEU A 95 1.87 -0.12 16.29
C LEU A 95 1.64 0.99 15.26
N THR A 96 2.67 1.81 15.01
CA THR A 96 2.59 2.90 14.01
C THR A 96 2.45 2.34 12.59
N ASN A 97 3.07 1.18 12.31
CA ASN A 97 2.99 0.50 11.02
C ASN A 97 1.59 -0.05 10.68
N LEU A 98 0.67 -0.14 11.66
CA LEU A 98 -0.72 -0.54 11.42
C LEU A 98 -1.58 0.58 10.83
N LEU A 99 -1.19 1.85 11.01
CA LEU A 99 -2.05 3.00 10.70
C LEU A 99 -2.48 3.03 9.23
N PHE A 100 -1.49 3.04 8.32
CA PHE A 100 -1.77 3.06 6.88
C PHE A 100 -2.55 1.83 6.40
N PRO A 101 -2.15 0.58 6.71
CA PRO A 101 -2.87 -0.57 6.19
C PRO A 101 -4.30 -0.71 6.74
N VAL A 102 -4.56 -0.31 7.99
CA VAL A 102 -5.92 -0.26 8.53
C VAL A 102 -6.76 0.78 7.78
N LEU A 103 -6.28 2.02 7.65
CA LEU A 103 -7.02 3.09 6.96
C LEU A 103 -7.30 2.74 5.50
N ILE A 104 -6.29 2.24 4.78
CA ILE A 104 -6.42 1.81 3.38
C ILE A 104 -7.49 0.71 3.27
N THR A 105 -7.46 -0.28 4.15
CA THR A 105 -8.44 -1.38 4.18
C THR A 105 -9.86 -0.86 4.41
N VAL A 106 -10.04 0.04 5.39
CA VAL A 106 -11.36 0.62 5.68
C VAL A 106 -11.91 1.38 4.48
N PHE A 107 -11.12 2.26 3.87
CA PHE A 107 -11.58 3.07 2.74
C PHE A 107 -11.80 2.26 1.45
N VAL A 108 -10.98 1.24 1.18
CA VAL A 108 -11.13 0.40 -0.01
C VAL A 108 -12.32 -0.54 0.09
N LEU A 109 -12.70 -0.96 1.31
CA LEU A 109 -13.84 -1.84 1.55
C LEU A 109 -15.19 -1.11 1.61
N GLN A 110 -15.21 0.22 1.58
CA GLN A 110 -16.46 0.98 1.51
C GLN A 110 -17.26 0.60 0.25
N LYS A 111 -18.59 0.61 0.37
CA LYS A 111 -19.50 0.14 -0.70
C LYS A 111 -19.23 0.84 -2.03
N SER A 112 -18.99 2.16 -2.02
CA SER A 112 -18.70 2.95 -3.23
C SER A 112 -17.36 2.58 -3.89
N SER A 113 -16.31 2.38 -3.09
CA SER A 113 -15.00 1.88 -3.56
C SER A 113 -15.12 0.50 -4.19
N ARG A 114 -15.78 -0.44 -3.49
CA ARG A 114 -15.98 -1.81 -3.97
C ARG A 114 -16.79 -1.82 -5.26
N ALA A 115 -17.89 -1.09 -5.30
CA ALA A 115 -18.75 -1.00 -6.49
C ALA A 115 -17.95 -0.52 -7.71
N PHE A 116 -17.17 0.55 -7.57
CA PHE A 116 -16.32 1.08 -8.66
C PHE A 116 -15.27 0.06 -9.12
N LEU A 117 -14.58 -0.60 -8.18
CA LEU A 117 -13.54 -1.56 -8.54
C LEU A 117 -14.13 -2.84 -9.15
N THR A 118 -15.33 -3.28 -8.75
CA THR A 118 -15.94 -4.48 -9.32
C THR A 118 -16.71 -4.20 -10.61
N SER A 119 -17.32 -3.02 -10.77
CA SER A 119 -18.07 -2.64 -11.98
C SER A 119 -17.15 -2.47 -13.20
N GLY A 120 -15.92 -1.99 -13.02
CA GLY A 120 -14.94 -1.88 -14.11
C GLY A 120 -14.54 -3.23 -14.76
N SER A 121 -14.96 -4.37 -14.20
CA SER A 121 -14.68 -5.70 -14.77
C SER A 121 -15.68 -6.18 -15.83
N SER A 122 -16.78 -5.45 -16.08
CA SER A 122 -17.78 -5.81 -17.10
C SER A 122 -17.50 -5.24 -18.49
N LEU A 123 -16.54 -4.32 -18.64
CA LEU A 123 -16.23 -3.65 -19.93
C LEU A 123 -15.12 -4.34 -20.74
N HIS A 124 -14.58 -5.47 -20.26
CA HIS A 124 -13.49 -6.23 -20.92
C HIS A 124 -13.77 -7.74 -21.00
N ARG A 125 -15.05 -8.15 -21.02
CA ARG A 125 -15.45 -9.49 -21.46
C ARG A 125 -16.18 -9.42 -22.78
#